data_AF-A0A2R9UAW4-F1
#
_entry.id   AF-A0A2R9UAW4-F1
#
_cell.length_a   1.000
_cell.length_b   1.000
_cell.length_c   1.000
_cell.angle_alpha   90.00
_cell.angle_beta   90.00
_cell.angle_gamma   90.00
#
_symmetry.space_group_name_H-M   'P 1'
#
loop_
_entity.id
_entity.type
_entity.pdbx_description
1 polymer ?
#
loop_
_entity_poly.entity_id
_entity_poly.type
_entity_poly.pdbx_seq_one_letter_code
_entity_poly.pdbx_strand_id
1 'polypeptide(L)' 'MARHSRSSFTGRFVTSHKGSLQRRIAAGEADPISDRERAQLQEIRQTYIRRFGVDPEAQTVSKTA' A
#
# COMPACT_ATOMS: atom_id res chain seq x y z
N MET A 1 5.32 -26.33 -43.61
CA MET A 1 4.21 -25.63 -42.90
C MET A 1 4.69 -25.27 -41.49
N ALA A 2 5.33 -24.11 -41.30
CA ALA A 2 5.83 -23.68 -39.98
C ALA A 2 4.93 -22.56 -39.45
N ARG A 3 4.09 -22.88 -38.45
CA ARG A 3 3.30 -21.90 -37.70
C ARG A 3 3.98 -21.71 -36.36
N HIS A 4 4.56 -20.54 -36.11
CA HIS A 4 4.90 -20.12 -34.76
C HIS A 4 4.28 -18.75 -34.49
N SER A 5 3.43 -18.76 -33.48
CA SER A 5 2.53 -17.71 -33.04
C SER A 5 3.29 -16.49 -32.53
N ARG A 6 2.95 -15.29 -33.02
CA ARG A 6 3.34 -14.02 -32.40
C ARG A 6 2.47 -13.81 -31.16
N SER A 7 3.03 -13.99 -29.98
CA SER A 7 2.44 -13.54 -28.71
C SER A 7 3.22 -12.31 -28.24
N SER A 8 2.79 -11.13 -28.68
CA SER A 8 3.23 -9.84 -28.13
C SER A 8 2.63 -9.67 -26.73
N PHE A 9 3.41 -10.04 -25.72
CA PHE A 9 3.08 -9.84 -24.30
C PHE A 9 3.27 -8.35 -23.95
N THR A 10 2.20 -7.55 -24.07
CA THR A 10 2.18 -6.16 -23.58
C THR A 10 1.91 -6.15 -22.08
N GLY A 11 2.88 -6.59 -21.29
CA GLY A 11 2.88 -6.38 -19.85
C GLY A 11 3.12 -4.90 -19.53
N ARG A 12 2.12 -4.21 -18.95
CA ARG A 12 2.32 -2.89 -18.35
C ARG A 12 3.18 -3.06 -17.10
N PHE A 13 4.48 -2.79 -17.23
CA PHE A 13 5.40 -2.73 -16.10
C PHE A 13 4.99 -1.59 -15.16
N VAL A 14 4.36 -1.92 -14.02
CA VAL A 14 4.20 -0.97 -12.92
C VAL A 14 5.57 -0.91 -12.24
N THR A 15 6.33 0.15 -12.53
CA THR A 15 7.64 0.35 -11.91
C THR A 15 7.44 0.54 -10.40
N SER A 16 7.78 -0.49 -9.64
CA SER A 16 7.71 -0.50 -8.18
C SER A 16 8.66 0.57 -7.62
N HIS A 17 8.14 1.77 -7.42
CA HIS A 17 8.82 2.92 -6.81
C HIS A 17 8.94 2.76 -5.28
N LYS A 18 9.37 1.58 -4.82
CA LYS A 18 9.51 1.29 -3.38
C LYS A 18 10.40 2.30 -2.64
N GLY A 19 11.32 2.98 -3.34
CA GLY A 19 12.23 3.96 -2.74
C GLY A 19 11.80 5.43 -2.81
N SER A 20 10.95 5.86 -3.76
CA SER A 20 10.68 7.30 -3.92
C SER A 20 9.74 7.83 -2.85
N LEU A 21 8.73 7.05 -2.45
CA LEU A 21 7.82 7.43 -1.37
C LEU A 21 8.56 7.46 -0.03
N GLN A 22 9.35 6.44 0.28
CA GLN A 22 10.15 6.40 1.52
C GLN A 22 11.10 7.59 1.61
N ARG A 23 11.77 7.95 0.50
CA ARG A 23 12.61 9.14 0.44
C ARG A 23 11.82 10.42 0.69
N ARG A 24 10.62 10.55 0.11
CA ARG A 24 9.74 11.71 0.36
C ARG A 24 9.25 11.79 1.80
N ILE A 25 8.89 10.66 2.40
CA ILE A 25 8.49 10.59 3.81
C ILE A 25 9.67 11.02 4.71
N ALA A 26 10.87 10.47 4.47
CA ALA A 26 12.07 10.82 5.23
C ALA A 26 12.48 12.29 5.05
N ALA A 27 12.21 12.86 3.87
CA ALA A 27 12.48 14.26 3.57
C ALA A 27 11.37 15.22 4.04
N GLY A 28 10.24 14.73 4.56
CA GLY A 28 9.08 15.57 4.92
C GLY A 28 8.27 16.10 3.73
N GLU A 29 8.55 15.61 2.53
CA GLU A 29 7.95 16.01 1.24
C GLU A 29 6.74 15.12 0.85
N ALA A 30 6.34 14.23 1.74
CA ALA A 30 5.11 13.46 1.59
C ALA A 30 3.97 14.23 2.25
N ASP A 31 2.93 14.51 1.48
CA ASP A 31 1.75 15.18 2.01
C ASP A 31 1.14 14.33 3.13
N PRO A 32 0.87 14.91 4.31
CA PRO A 32 0.18 14.20 5.36
C PRO A 32 -1.24 13.86 4.90
N ILE A 33 -1.75 12.72 5.36
CA ILE A 33 -3.15 12.36 5.13
C ILE A 33 -4.08 13.42 5.72
N SER A 34 -5.11 13.78 4.96
CA SER A 34 -6.15 14.71 5.39
C SER A 34 -7.04 14.12 6.50
N ASP A 35 -7.80 14.96 7.19
CA ASP A 35 -8.74 14.53 8.22
C ASP A 35 -9.83 13.61 7.68
N ARG A 36 -10.27 13.85 6.44
CA ARG A 36 -11.22 12.98 5.76
C ARG A 36 -10.65 11.59 5.53
N GLU A 37 -9.40 11.50 5.08
CA GLU A 37 -8.71 10.23 4.86
C GLU A 37 -8.47 9.50 6.19
N ARG A 38 -8.13 10.24 7.26
CA ARG A 38 -8.04 9.68 8.63
C ARG A 38 -9.36 9.05 9.07
N ALA A 39 -10.49 9.72 8.86
CA ALA A 39 -11.80 9.19 9.23
C ALA A 39 -12.16 7.91 8.44
N GLN A 40 -11.85 7.88 7.14
CA GLN A 40 -12.04 6.69 6.31
C GLN A 40 -11.20 5.50 6.79
N LEU A 41 -9.93 5.74 7.15
CA LEU A 41 -9.06 4.70 7.70
C LEU A 41 -9.58 4.17 9.04
N GLN A 42 -10.14 5.03 9.89
CA GLN A 42 -10.78 4.61 11.14
C GLN A 42 -12.00 3.70 10.89
N GLU A 43 -12.85 4.04 9.93
CA GLU A 43 -14.01 3.21 9.57
C GLU A 43 -13.59 1.83 9.04
N ILE A 44 -12.57 1.79 8.18
CA ILE A 44 -11.99 0.55 7.67
C ILE A 44 -11.41 -0.28 8.82
N ARG A 45 -10.68 0.35 9.76
CA ARG A 45 -10.13 -0.32 10.94
C ARG A 45 -11.21 -0.94 11.81
N GLN A 46 -12.28 -0.21 12.11
CA GLN A 46 -13.40 -0.73 12.91
C GLN A 46 -14.07 -1.92 12.22
N THR A 47 -14.23 -1.85 10.90
CA THR A 47 -14.76 -2.96 10.11
C THR A 47 -13.85 -4.18 10.16
N TYR A 48 -12.54 -3.99 10.07
CA TYR A 48 -11.55 -5.06 10.18
C TYR A 48 -11.60 -5.73 11.56
N ILE A 49 -11.56 -4.93 12.64
CA ILE A 49 -11.65 -5.43 14.02
C ILE A 49 -12.95 -6.21 14.22
N ARG A 50 -14.08 -5.70 13.73
CA ARG A 50 -15.37 -6.40 13.84
C ARG A 50 -15.37 -7.75 13.13
N ARG A 51 -14.71 -7.86 11.97
CA ARG A 51 -14.69 -9.09 11.16
C ARG A 51 -13.70 -10.13 11.67
N PHE A 52 -12.54 -9.68 12.14
CA PHE A 52 -11.41 -10.57 12.43
C PHE A 52 -11.01 -10.60 13.91
N GLY A 53 -11.55 -9.70 14.74
CA GLY A 53 -11.22 -9.59 16.16
C GLY A 53 -9.80 -9.10 16.44
N VAL A 54 -9.04 -8.71 15.42
CA VAL A 54 -7.63 -8.30 15.52
C VAL A 54 -7.52 -6.85 15.10
N ASP A 55 -6.79 -6.06 15.89
CA ASP A 55 -6.43 -4.71 15.53
C ASP A 55 -5.15 -4.70 14.67
N PRO A 56 -5.23 -4.27 13.39
CA PRO A 56 -4.07 -4.29 12.49
C PRO A 56 -2.94 -3.37 12.94
N GLU A 57 -3.24 -2.33 13.73
CA GLU A 57 -2.21 -1.40 14.23
C GLU A 57 -1.60 -1.82 15.57
N ALA A 58 -2.20 -2.77 16.30
CA ALA A 58 -1.64 -3.25 17.56
C ALA A 58 -0.29 -3.98 17.37
N GLN A 59 0.02 -4.44 16.15
CA GLN A 59 1.28 -5.11 15.83
C GLN A 59 2.44 -4.15 15.54
N THR A 60 2.17 -2.90 15.18
CA THR A 60 3.23 -1.97 14.73
C THR A 60 3.94 -1.27 15.89
N VAL A 61 3.32 -1.22 17.08
CA VAL A 61 3.91 -0.63 18.30
C VAL A 61 5.05 -1.48 18.89
N SER A 62 5.14 -2.76 18.52
CA SER A 62 6.13 -3.69 19.10
C SER A 62 7.52 -3.65 18.42
N LYS A 63 7.72 -2.80 17.41
CA LYS A 63 8.99 -2.69 16.67
C LYS A 63 9.72 -1.38 16.96
N THR A 64 9.92 -1.08 18.24
CA THR A 64 10.94 -0.14 18.71
C THR A 64 11.49 -0.66 20.04
N ALA A 65 12.54 -1.48 19.92
CA ALA A 65 13.53 -1.75 20.95
C ALA A 65 14.88 -1.89 20.23
#